data_AF-A0A803L7A0-F1
#
_entry.id   AF-A0A803L7A0-F1
#
_cell.length_a   1.000
_cell.length_b   1.000
_cell.length_c   1.000
_cell.angle_alpha   90.00
_cell.angle_beta   90.00
_cell.angle_gamma   90.00
#
_symmetry.space_group_name_H-M   'P 1'
#
loop_
_entity.id
_entity.type
_entity.pdbx_description
1 polymer ?
#
loop_
_entity_poly.entity_id
_entity_poly.type
_entity_poly.pdbx_seq_one_letter_code
_entity_poly.pdbx_strand_id
1 'polypeptide(L)'
;MDSTLRTQLKPVCPQGMGSNNVTFLDQNPSSSNIVDNSFFDQIVKQRRILPIDQALARDSETKVFAQQLAQNPNTFATKLASAMVKLQALDVLTGNQGQIRKVCSKFN
;
A
#
# COMPACT_ATOMS: atom_id res chain seq x y z
N MET A 1 10.76 12.04 -4.58
CA MET A 1 9.69 11.88 -5.58
C MET A 1 10.24 12.31 -6.91
N ASP A 2 10.10 11.43 -7.89
CA ASP A 2 10.34 11.64 -9.33
C ASP A 2 9.81 13.02 -9.79
N SER A 3 10.60 13.73 -10.58
CA SER A 3 10.30 15.12 -10.97
C SER A 3 9.10 15.21 -11.93
N THR A 4 8.95 14.23 -12.81
CA THR A 4 7.82 14.13 -13.74
C THR A 4 6.53 13.89 -12.97
N LEU A 5 6.50 12.91 -12.07
CA LEU A 5 5.35 12.64 -11.22
C LEU A 5 4.99 13.86 -10.35
N ARG A 6 5.98 14.54 -9.76
CA ARG A 6 5.74 15.74 -8.96
C ARG A 6 5.02 16.82 -9.76
N THR A 7 5.43 17.04 -11.00
CA THR A 7 4.80 18.01 -11.90
C THR A 7 3.36 17.60 -12.22
N GLN A 8 3.10 16.31 -12.46
CA GLN A 8 1.76 15.77 -12.71
C GLN A 8 0.81 15.91 -11.52
N LEU A 9 1.33 15.73 -10.29
CA LEU A 9 0.51 15.80 -9.07
C LEU A 9 0.27 17.22 -8.56
N LYS A 10 1.11 18.20 -8.93
CA LYS A 10 0.97 19.60 -8.49
C LYS A 10 -0.43 20.21 -8.74
N PRO A 11 -1.08 20.04 -9.92
CA PRO A 11 -2.45 20.52 -10.13
C PRO A 11 -3.50 19.70 -9.37
N VAL A 12 -3.24 18.42 -9.11
CA VAL A 12 -4.15 17.53 -8.34
C VAL A 12 -4.12 17.89 -6.85
N CYS A 13 -2.96 18.27 -6.33
CA CYS A 13 -2.73 18.61 -4.93
C CYS A 13 -2.38 20.11 -4.79
N PRO A 14 -3.33 21.03 -4.97
CA PRO A 14 -3.08 22.47 -4.85
C PRO A 14 -2.67 22.84 -3.42
N GLN A 15 -1.76 23.82 -3.30
CA GLN A 15 -1.35 24.34 -2.00
C GLN A 15 -2.48 25.17 -1.38
N GLY A 16 -2.95 24.80 -0.18
CA GLY A 16 -4.05 25.46 0.53
C GLY A 16 -4.86 24.49 1.38
N MET A 17 -5.94 24.97 2.02
CA MET A 17 -6.85 24.12 2.80
C MET A 17 -7.92 23.48 1.91
N GLY A 18 -8.06 22.16 2.01
CA GLY A 18 -9.31 21.45 1.67
C GLY A 18 -9.48 21.03 0.21
N SER A 19 -8.52 20.30 -0.36
CA SER A 19 -8.77 19.56 -1.60
C SER A 19 -9.26 18.15 -1.30
N ASN A 20 -10.44 17.79 -1.82
CA ASN A 20 -10.94 16.41 -1.85
C ASN A 20 -10.50 15.66 -3.12
N ASN A 21 -9.49 16.17 -3.82
CA ASN A 21 -8.99 15.51 -5.02
C ASN A 21 -8.33 14.19 -4.64
N VAL A 22 -8.56 13.18 -5.46
CA VAL A 22 -8.00 11.85 -5.29
C VAL A 22 -7.04 11.53 -6.42
N THR A 23 -6.08 10.65 -6.14
CA THR A 23 -5.19 10.06 -7.11
C THR A 23 -4.90 8.63 -6.68
N PHE A 24 -4.53 7.77 -7.63
CA PHE A 24 -4.18 6.39 -7.32
C PHE A 24 -2.91 6.32 -6.49
N LEU A 25 -2.81 5.44 -5.49
CA LEU A 25 -1.54 5.29 -4.75
C LEU A 25 -0.46 4.63 -5.62
N ASP A 26 -0.86 3.78 -6.56
CA ASP A 26 0.01 3.28 -7.62
C ASP A 26 -0.11 4.15 -8.88
N GLN A 27 1.02 4.78 -9.24
CA GLN A 27 1.15 5.69 -10.38
C GLN A 27 1.46 4.98 -11.71
N ASN A 28 1.32 3.65 -11.75
CA ASN A 28 1.27 2.84 -12.97
C ASN A 28 -0.20 2.63 -13.39
N PRO A 29 -0.70 3.31 -14.44
CA PRO A 29 -2.11 3.24 -14.84
C PRO A 29 -2.61 1.83 -15.18
N SER A 30 -1.73 0.97 -15.67
CA SER A 30 -2.07 -0.43 -16.02
C SER A 30 -2.22 -1.34 -14.80
N SER A 31 -1.82 -0.87 -13.61
CA SER A 31 -1.79 -1.63 -12.37
C SER A 31 -2.56 -0.96 -11.23
N SER A 32 -3.06 0.26 -11.41
CA SER A 32 -3.75 1.02 -10.35
C SER A 32 -4.94 0.32 -9.67
N ASN A 33 -5.51 -0.71 -10.31
CA ASN A 33 -6.60 -1.55 -9.77
C ASN A 33 -6.20 -3.04 -9.62
N ILE A 34 -4.91 -3.35 -9.64
CA ILE A 34 -4.37 -4.72 -9.59
C ILE A 34 -3.48 -4.84 -8.36
N VAL A 35 -3.60 -5.96 -7.64
CA VAL A 35 -2.67 -6.29 -6.56
C VAL A 35 -1.48 -7.02 -7.16
N ASP A 36 -0.39 -6.30 -7.39
CA ASP A 36 0.84 -6.84 -7.95
C ASP A 36 2.08 -6.13 -7.35
N ASN A 37 3.26 -6.46 -7.85
CA ASN A 37 4.52 -5.87 -7.40
C ASN A 37 4.79 -4.45 -7.94
N SER A 38 3.89 -3.88 -8.76
CA SER A 38 3.98 -2.49 -9.25
C SER A 38 4.09 -1.52 -8.07
N PHE A 39 3.46 -1.85 -6.93
CA PHE A 39 3.63 -1.11 -5.69
C PHE A 39 5.11 -0.87 -5.34
N PHE A 40 5.94 -1.92 -5.37
CA PHE A 40 7.35 -1.87 -5.05
C PHE A 40 8.20 -1.35 -6.21
N ASP A 41 7.83 -1.64 -7.46
CA ASP A 41 8.47 -1.05 -8.65
C ASP A 41 8.37 0.49 -8.63
N GLN A 42 7.19 1.04 -8.32
CA GLN A 42 7.01 2.48 -8.16
C GLN A 42 7.79 3.06 -6.97
N ILE A 43 7.95 2.31 -5.86
CA ILE A 43 8.84 2.70 -4.74
C ILE A 43 10.27 2.92 -5.23
N VAL A 44 10.82 1.94 -5.97
CA VAL A 44 12.20 1.99 -6.48
C VAL A 44 12.39 3.14 -7.47
N LYS A 45 11.36 3.44 -8.29
CA LYS A 45 11.35 4.57 -9.24
C LYS A 45 11.13 5.94 -8.56
N GLN A 46 11.04 5.99 -7.23
CA GLN A 46 10.70 7.19 -6.46
C GLN A 46 9.33 7.80 -6.80
N ARG A 47 8.39 6.97 -7.22
CA ARG A 47 7.07 7.36 -7.74
C ARG A 47 5.92 7.11 -6.77
N ARG A 48 6.21 6.92 -5.48
CA ARG A 48 5.18 6.85 -4.44
C ARG A 48 4.80 8.22 -3.92
N ILE A 49 3.50 8.36 -3.64
CA ILE A 49 2.90 9.62 -3.17
C ILE A 49 3.12 9.80 -1.68
N LEU A 50 2.83 8.77 -0.89
CA LEU A 50 2.92 8.84 0.56
C LEU A 50 4.38 8.80 1.00
N PRO A 51 4.84 9.71 1.89
CA PRO A 51 6.21 9.69 2.39
C PRO A 51 6.60 8.37 3.06
N ILE A 52 5.65 7.72 3.76
CA ILE A 52 5.88 6.44 4.43
C ILE A 52 6.14 5.30 3.43
N ASP A 53 5.48 5.29 2.27
CA ASP A 53 5.76 4.31 1.21
C ASP A 53 7.17 4.50 0.66
N GLN A 54 7.55 5.75 0.41
CA GLN A 54 8.87 6.06 -0.14
C GLN A 54 10.00 5.77 0.85
N ALA A 55 9.71 5.82 2.16
CA ALA A 55 10.67 5.49 3.21
C ALA A 55 11.17 4.05 3.10
N LEU A 56 10.34 3.10 2.61
CA LEU A 56 10.70 1.70 2.43
C LEU A 56 11.89 1.45 1.49
N ALA A 57 12.22 2.39 0.58
CA ALA A 57 13.42 2.32 -0.26
C ALA A 57 14.55 3.26 0.17
N ARG A 58 14.33 4.06 1.22
CA ARG A 58 15.34 4.99 1.76
C ARG A 58 15.99 4.44 3.02
N ASP A 59 15.21 3.75 3.83
CA ASP A 59 15.69 3.10 5.03
C ASP A 59 16.57 1.88 4.69
N SER A 60 17.69 1.73 5.40
CA SER A 60 18.73 0.74 5.10
C SER A 60 18.26 -0.69 5.29
N GLU A 61 17.35 -0.93 6.24
CA GLU A 61 16.85 -2.27 6.57
C GLU A 61 15.78 -2.73 5.59
N THR A 62 14.92 -1.81 5.16
CA THR A 62 13.76 -2.11 4.30
C THR A 62 14.09 -2.05 2.81
N LYS A 63 15.10 -1.26 2.41
CA LYS A 63 15.44 -1.05 0.99
C LYS A 63 15.72 -2.34 0.22
N VAL A 64 16.41 -3.30 0.83
CA VAL A 64 16.72 -4.58 0.17
C VAL A 64 15.45 -5.36 -0.15
N PHE A 65 14.47 -5.37 0.77
CA PHE A 65 13.20 -6.03 0.54
C PHE A 65 12.36 -5.30 -0.51
N ALA A 66 12.33 -3.97 -0.49
CA ALA A 66 11.64 -3.19 -1.52
C ALA A 66 12.18 -3.50 -2.93
N GLN A 67 13.50 -3.65 -3.08
CA GLN A 67 14.11 -4.04 -4.35
C GLN A 67 13.79 -5.48 -4.76
N GLN A 68 13.87 -6.43 -3.83
CA GLN A 68 13.54 -7.84 -4.10
C GLN A 68 12.09 -8.02 -4.53
N LEU A 69 11.16 -7.38 -3.81
CA LEU A 69 9.73 -7.46 -4.09
C LEU A 69 9.39 -6.75 -5.42
N ALA A 70 10.10 -5.68 -5.77
CA ALA A 70 9.95 -5.02 -7.08
C ALA A 70 10.42 -5.92 -8.24
N GLN A 71 11.50 -6.68 -8.07
CA GLN A 71 12.09 -7.48 -9.15
C GLN A 71 11.32 -8.76 -9.49
N ASN A 72 10.58 -9.33 -8.54
CA ASN A 72 9.95 -10.65 -8.72
C ASN A 72 8.47 -10.64 -8.27
N PRO A 73 7.52 -10.63 -9.23
CA PRO A 73 6.08 -10.67 -8.93
C PRO A 73 5.65 -11.88 -8.08
N ASN A 74 6.25 -13.05 -8.31
CA ASN A 74 5.93 -14.26 -7.55
C ASN A 74 6.40 -14.13 -6.09
N THR A 75 7.59 -13.57 -5.86
CA THR A 75 8.09 -13.33 -4.50
C THR A 75 7.18 -12.36 -3.75
N PHE A 76 6.75 -11.28 -4.41
CA PHE A 76 5.75 -10.37 -3.84
C PHE A 76 4.46 -11.11 -3.46
N ALA A 77 3.86 -11.85 -4.39
CA ALA A 77 2.59 -12.54 -4.16
C ALA A 77 2.70 -13.54 -2.98
N THR A 78 3.76 -14.35 -2.92
CA THR A 78 3.98 -15.31 -1.83
C THR A 78 4.17 -14.63 -0.48
N LYS A 79 4.96 -13.53 -0.43
CA LYS A 79 5.20 -12.79 0.81
C LYS A 79 3.94 -12.06 1.29
N LEU A 80 3.19 -11.47 0.37
CA LEU A 80 1.92 -10.81 0.68
C LEU A 80 0.92 -11.83 1.26
N ALA A 81 0.74 -12.98 0.62
CA ALA A 81 -0.16 -14.02 1.12
C ALA A 81 0.23 -14.49 2.54
N SER A 82 1.53 -14.73 2.77
CA SER A 82 2.04 -15.12 4.09
C SER A 82 1.82 -14.04 5.15
N ALA A 83 2.01 -12.76 4.80
CA ALA A 83 1.76 -11.63 5.69
C ALA A 83 0.27 -11.51 6.06
N MET A 84 -0.64 -11.70 5.09
CA MET A 84 -2.09 -11.66 5.34
C MET A 84 -2.56 -12.82 6.23
N VAL A 85 -2.02 -14.03 6.04
CA VAL A 85 -2.29 -15.19 6.91
C VAL A 85 -1.82 -14.96 8.34
N LYS A 86 -0.72 -14.23 8.53
CA LYS A 86 -0.26 -13.84 9.87
C LYS A 86 -1.13 -12.73 10.47
N LEU A 87 -1.49 -11.73 9.67
CA LEU A 87 -2.28 -10.58 10.11
C LEU A 87 -3.68 -10.99 10.57
N GLN A 88 -4.33 -11.93 9.88
CA GLN A 88 -5.69 -12.38 10.25
C GLN A 88 -5.78 -13.06 11.62
N ALA A 89 -4.65 -13.49 12.20
CA ALA A 89 -4.61 -14.15 13.50
C ALA A 89 -4.34 -13.19 14.67
N LEU A 90 -4.14 -11.90 14.39
CA LEU A 90 -3.87 -10.90 15.41
C LEU A 90 -5.14 -10.60 16.22
N ASP A 91 -5.06 -10.81 17.53
CA ASP A 91 -6.10 -10.46 18.53
C ASP A 91 -7.52 -10.94 18.18
N VAL A 92 -7.64 -12.10 17.54
CA VAL A 92 -8.93 -12.69 17.18
C VAL A 92 -9.69 -13.20 18.40
N LEU A 93 -11.01 -13.01 18.39
CA LEU A 93 -11.92 -13.61 19.39
C LEU A 93 -12.19 -15.07 19.00
N THR A 94 -12.00 -15.98 19.97
CA THR A 94 -12.12 -17.43 19.75
C THR A 94 -13.02 -18.10 20.79
N GLY A 95 -13.50 -19.32 20.49
CA GLY A 95 -14.40 -20.05 21.37
C GLY A 95 -15.69 -19.26 21.63
N ASN A 96 -15.97 -18.96 22.89
CA ASN A 96 -17.16 -18.22 23.31
C ASN A 96 -16.90 -16.71 23.49
N GLN A 97 -15.77 -16.19 23.02
CA GLN A 97 -15.46 -14.76 23.08
C GLN A 97 -16.25 -13.98 22.01
N GLY A 98 -16.84 -12.85 22.40
CA GLY A 98 -17.58 -11.98 21.48
C GLY A 98 -18.96 -12.53 21.09
N GLN A 99 -19.36 -12.28 19.84
CA GLN A 99 -20.64 -12.74 19.29
C GLN A 99 -20.61 -12.85 17.77
N ILE A 100 -21.46 -13.69 17.21
CA ILE A 100 -21.75 -13.69 15.77
C ILE A 100 -22.77 -12.59 15.49
N ARG A 101 -22.33 -11.47 14.89
CA ARG A 101 -23.21 -10.35 14.58
C ARG A 101 -24.18 -10.71 13.45
N LYS A 102 -25.47 -10.39 13.65
CA LYS A 102 -26.50 -10.51 12.61
C LYS A 102 -26.40 -9.37 11.59
N VAL A 103 -25.94 -8.21 12.05
CA VAL A 103 -25.70 -7.01 11.24
C VAL A 103 -24.37 -6.42 11.66
N CYS A 104 -23.39 -6.34 10.76
CA CYS A 104 -22.01 -5.95 11.12
C CYS A 104 -21.91 -4.55 11.77
N SER A 105 -22.82 -3.64 11.42
CA SER A 105 -22.83 -2.24 11.86
C SER A 105 -23.42 -2.00 13.25
N LYS A 106 -23.97 -3.03 13.92
CA LYS A 106 -24.52 -2.88 15.28
C LYS A 106 -24.20 -4.08 16.17
N PHE A 107 -24.27 -3.86 17.48
CA PHE A 107 -24.31 -4.94 18.45
C PHE A 107 -25.65 -5.69 18.31
N ASN A 108 -25.67 -7.00 18.59
CA ASN A 108 -26.92 -7.77 18.52
C ASN A 108 -27.90 -7.38 19.62
#